data_AF-A0A2E0TJ88-F1
#
_entry.id   AF-A0A2E0TJ88-F1
#
_cell.length_a   1.000
_cell.length_b   1.000
_cell.length_c   1.000
_cell.angle_alpha   90.00
_cell.angle_beta   90.00
_cell.angle_gamma   90.00
#
_symmetry.space_group_name_H-M   'P 1'
#
loop_
_entity.id
_entity.type
_entity.pdbx_description
1 polymer ?
#
loop_
_entity_poly.entity_id
_entity_poly.type
_entity_poly.pdbx_seq_one_letter_code
_entity_poly.pdbx_strand_id
1 'polypeptide(L)'
;MEVTLVNRSVYDLPSRQRVGCIVYDGAADMQLWPGPGPDSDLHEHYGDGLQRALDAELKQVEGRLLEIPSVVRVHPGRLHCNFLLWVASRPPEPGSTRQPAPGADVLRQAVLEALRFAAKRNVERIAFPALGAGPGELPRADRLVIAVRAAHAYHEQCIAAGRAPGVEEVFVCEASGPAFRTARQKVQGLARAETKPIGASGGAKAPAKRRRSASSSSSSSKKKSSKVAHKTPPLTAEEVAAARNSERYSMKNTYAVGDFFLHPKFGVGKVVGQPAPGQILVMFETGAEKKLVHGRS
;
A
#
# COMPACT_ATOMS: atom_id res chain seq x y z
N MET A 1 22.70 2.60 -12.44
CA MET A 1 21.56 2.43 -11.51
C MET A 1 20.29 2.38 -12.34
N GLU A 2 19.46 1.36 -12.15
CA GLU A 2 18.19 1.19 -12.86
C GLU A 2 17.04 1.80 -12.05
N VAL A 3 16.15 2.54 -12.73
CA VAL A 3 14.95 3.11 -12.10
C VAL A 3 13.71 2.51 -12.77
N THR A 4 12.84 1.90 -11.97
CA THR A 4 11.62 1.23 -12.42
C THR A 4 10.39 1.81 -11.73
N LEU A 5 9.48 2.37 -12.52
CA LEU A 5 8.15 2.79 -12.08
C LEU A 5 7.22 1.57 -12.08
N VAL A 6 6.65 1.23 -10.92
CA VAL A 6 5.82 0.03 -10.71
C VAL A 6 4.39 0.44 -10.40
N ASN A 7 3.42 -0.10 -11.15
CA ASN A 7 1.99 0.10 -10.87
C ASN A 7 1.51 -0.86 -9.76
N ARG A 8 1.94 -0.59 -8.53
CA ARG A 8 1.61 -1.34 -7.32
C ARG A 8 1.91 -0.52 -6.06
N SER A 9 1.27 -0.86 -4.95
CA SER A 9 1.71 -0.43 -3.61
C SER A 9 3.14 -0.88 -3.34
N VAL A 10 3.90 -0.04 -2.63
CA VAL A 10 5.26 -0.35 -2.16
C VAL A 10 5.28 -1.52 -1.16
N TYR A 11 4.16 -1.78 -0.49
CA TYR A 11 4.02 -2.85 0.50
C TYR A 11 3.71 -4.23 -0.12
N ASP A 12 3.31 -4.27 -1.39
CA ASP A 12 2.87 -5.48 -2.10
C ASP A 12 3.86 -5.95 -3.17
N LEU A 13 5.12 -5.53 -3.09
CA LEU A 13 6.14 -5.92 -4.07
C LEU A 13 6.31 -7.45 -4.10
N PRO A 14 6.33 -8.08 -5.29
CA PRO A 14 6.52 -9.53 -5.40
C PRO A 14 7.94 -9.92 -4.96
N SER A 15 8.16 -11.18 -4.60
CA SER A 15 9.47 -11.66 -4.13
C SER A 15 10.63 -11.37 -5.08
N ARG A 16 10.39 -11.35 -6.40
CA ARG A 16 11.38 -10.97 -7.42
C ARG A 16 11.85 -9.50 -7.32
N GLN A 17 11.06 -8.65 -6.68
CA GLN A 17 11.28 -7.22 -6.43
C GLN A 17 11.45 -6.96 -4.93
N ARG A 18 11.92 -7.94 -4.15
CA ARG A 18 12.25 -7.73 -2.74
C ARG A 18 13.33 -6.66 -2.65
N VAL A 19 13.11 -5.68 -1.77
CA VAL A 19 14.01 -4.55 -1.55
C VAL A 19 14.72 -4.65 -0.21
N GLY A 20 15.90 -4.04 -0.12
CA GLY A 20 16.62 -3.90 1.15
C GLY A 20 15.91 -2.91 2.07
N CYS A 21 15.36 -1.82 1.53
CA CYS A 21 14.54 -0.90 2.32
C CYS A 21 13.34 -0.33 1.55
N ILE A 22 12.29 -0.02 2.31
CA ILE A 22 11.14 0.77 1.88
C ILE A 22 11.31 2.15 2.50
N VAL A 23 11.21 3.19 1.69
CA VAL A 23 11.28 4.57 2.13
C VAL A 23 9.90 5.07 2.48
N TYR A 24 9.79 5.82 3.57
CA TYR A 24 8.56 6.46 3.99
C TYR A 24 8.86 7.85 4.54
N ASP A 25 8.05 8.85 4.24
CA ASP A 25 8.27 10.20 4.75
C ASP A 25 7.21 10.65 5.77
N GLY A 26 7.69 11.26 6.84
CA GLY A 26 6.93 11.59 8.02
C GLY A 26 7.30 12.92 8.66
N ALA A 27 6.66 13.20 9.78
CA ALA A 27 7.03 14.33 10.63
C ALA A 27 8.40 14.08 11.31
N ALA A 28 9.09 15.17 11.62
CA ALA A 28 10.41 15.17 12.26
C ALA A 28 10.39 14.62 13.71
N ASP A 29 9.25 14.69 14.38
CA ASP A 29 9.01 14.09 15.70
C ASP A 29 8.55 12.62 15.62
N MET A 30 8.55 12.04 14.41
CA MET A 30 8.17 10.66 14.12
C MET A 30 6.79 10.26 14.69
N GLN A 31 5.89 11.21 14.89
CA GLN A 31 4.51 10.94 15.25
C GLN A 31 3.70 10.56 14.02
N LEU A 32 2.87 9.52 14.16
CA LEU A 32 1.93 9.13 13.12
C LEU A 32 0.70 10.02 13.16
N TRP A 33 0.25 10.44 11.97
CA TRP A 33 -1.05 11.07 11.80
C TRP A 33 -2.18 10.07 12.13
N PRO A 34 -3.06 10.37 13.11
CA PRO A 34 -4.12 9.44 13.52
C PRO A 34 -5.30 9.35 12.54
N GLY A 35 -5.40 10.29 11.59
CA GLY A 35 -6.46 10.30 10.59
C GLY A 35 -6.15 9.42 9.38
N PRO A 36 -7.08 9.34 8.41
CA PRO A 36 -6.87 8.55 7.20
C PRO A 36 -5.71 9.11 6.37
N GLY A 37 -4.94 8.21 5.74
CA GLY A 37 -3.90 8.56 4.78
C GLY A 37 -2.73 7.58 4.80
N PRO A 38 -1.57 7.99 4.27
CA PRO A 38 -0.41 7.12 4.16
C PRO A 38 0.08 6.55 5.51
N ASP A 39 -0.09 7.29 6.60
CA ASP A 39 0.31 6.85 7.95
C ASP A 39 -0.56 5.68 8.43
N SER A 40 -1.89 5.75 8.17
CA SER A 40 -2.79 4.63 8.45
C SER A 40 -2.49 3.42 7.56
N ASP A 41 -2.16 3.66 6.29
CA ASP A 41 -1.79 2.59 5.36
C ASP A 41 -0.48 1.90 5.80
N LEU A 42 0.54 2.68 6.16
CA LEU A 42 1.80 2.16 6.70
C LEU A 42 1.54 1.36 7.97
N HIS A 43 0.72 1.88 8.88
CA HIS A 43 0.40 1.19 10.13
C HIS A 43 -0.25 -0.17 9.89
N GLU A 44 -1.22 -0.27 8.97
CA GLU A 44 -1.87 -1.53 8.61
C GLU A 44 -0.87 -2.57 8.08
N HIS A 45 0.05 -2.17 7.21
CA HIS A 45 1.06 -3.06 6.64
C HIS A 45 2.22 -3.38 7.60
N TYR A 46 2.58 -2.46 8.48
CA TYR A 46 3.65 -2.64 9.46
C TYR A 46 3.22 -3.51 10.64
N GLY A 47 1.98 -3.34 11.12
CA GLY A 47 1.41 -3.97 12.30
C GLY A 47 1.51 -3.13 13.59
N ASP A 48 0.99 -3.69 14.69
CA ASP A 48 0.66 -3.02 15.96
C ASP A 48 1.85 -2.43 16.76
N GLY A 49 3.06 -2.40 16.17
CA GLY A 49 4.29 -1.91 16.82
C GLY A 49 4.91 -0.67 16.19
N LEU A 50 4.30 -0.08 15.16
CA LEU A 50 4.92 0.99 14.38
C LEU A 50 5.33 2.20 15.24
N GLN A 51 4.40 2.81 15.98
CA GLN A 51 4.72 3.98 16.81
C GLN A 51 5.80 3.66 17.85
N ARG A 52 5.74 2.47 18.47
CA ARG A 52 6.75 2.02 19.43
C ARG A 52 8.13 1.89 18.80
N ALA A 53 8.22 1.43 17.55
CA ALA A 53 9.48 1.35 16.82
C ALA A 53 10.02 2.75 16.49
N LEU A 54 9.14 3.67 16.06
CA LEU A 54 9.51 5.07 15.82
C LEU A 54 10.02 5.76 17.10
N ASP A 55 9.29 5.60 18.21
CA ASP A 55 9.69 6.15 19.52
C ASP A 55 11.02 5.59 20.01
N ALA A 56 11.32 4.32 19.70
CA ALA A 56 12.58 3.69 20.08
C ALA A 56 13.77 4.31 19.35
N GLU A 57 13.63 4.59 18.06
CA GLU A 57 14.67 5.27 17.26
C GLU A 57 14.78 6.75 17.66
N LEU A 58 13.65 7.46 17.82
CA LEU A 58 13.65 8.88 18.19
C LEU A 58 14.30 9.15 19.56
N LYS A 59 14.22 8.20 20.50
CA LYS A 59 14.92 8.28 21.80
C LYS A 59 16.44 8.35 21.66
N GLN A 60 17.00 7.83 20.57
CA GLN A 60 18.44 7.88 20.28
C GLN A 60 18.85 9.19 19.61
N VAL A 61 17.88 10.01 19.19
CA VAL A 61 18.11 11.29 18.51
C VAL A 61 18.18 12.40 19.55
N GLU A 62 19.24 13.20 19.50
CA GLU A 62 19.39 14.37 20.36
C GLU A 62 18.21 15.35 20.15
N GLY A 63 17.64 15.86 21.24
CA GLY A 63 16.45 16.70 21.18
C GLY A 63 15.16 16.00 20.75
N ARG A 64 15.19 14.68 20.46
CA ARG A 64 14.04 13.89 19.99
C ARG A 64 13.34 14.51 18.79
N LEU A 65 14.14 15.09 17.89
CA LEU A 65 13.67 15.76 16.70
C LEU A 65 14.66 15.53 15.57
N LEU A 66 14.15 15.04 14.44
CA LEU A 66 14.96 14.88 13.23
C LEU A 66 15.12 16.22 12.50
N GLU A 67 16.32 16.48 11.96
CA GLU A 67 16.51 17.58 11.02
C GLU A 67 15.72 17.32 9.73
N ILE A 68 15.33 18.38 9.02
CA ILE A 68 14.57 18.27 7.76
C ILE A 68 15.43 18.76 6.59
N PRO A 69 15.66 17.95 5.54
CA PRO A 69 15.38 16.52 5.45
C PRO A 69 16.50 15.69 6.08
N SER A 70 16.15 14.67 6.85
CA SER A 70 17.08 13.65 7.35
C SER A 70 16.42 12.28 7.35
N VAL A 71 17.22 11.22 7.52
CA VAL A 71 16.74 9.85 7.44
C VAL A 71 17.20 9.02 8.63
N VAL A 72 16.32 8.15 9.11
CA VAL A 72 16.60 7.19 10.19
C VAL A 72 16.12 5.81 9.81
N ARG A 73 16.93 4.80 10.15
CA ARG A 73 16.56 3.39 9.97
C ARG A 73 15.62 2.99 11.09
N VAL A 74 14.51 2.36 10.73
CA VAL A 74 13.53 1.80 11.65
C VAL A 74 13.40 0.29 11.35
N HIS A 75 13.19 -0.51 12.39
CA HIS A 75 12.86 -1.93 12.22
C HIS A 75 11.72 -2.12 11.20
N PRO A 76 11.70 -3.16 10.33
CA PRO A 76 10.70 -3.28 9.26
C PRO A 76 9.31 -3.72 9.73
N GLY A 77 9.16 -4.25 10.94
CA GLY A 77 7.89 -4.82 11.41
C GLY A 77 7.48 -6.01 10.54
N ARG A 78 6.27 -5.97 9.99
CA ARG A 78 5.75 -6.98 9.04
C ARG A 78 6.08 -6.68 7.56
N LEU A 79 6.77 -5.57 7.27
CA LEU A 79 7.08 -5.16 5.89
C LEU A 79 8.03 -6.14 5.21
N HIS A 80 7.85 -6.33 3.91
CA HIS A 80 8.68 -7.21 3.08
C HIS A 80 10.02 -6.56 2.63
N CYS A 81 10.78 -6.03 3.59
CA CYS A 81 12.11 -5.42 3.40
C CYS A 81 13.05 -5.77 4.57
N ASN A 82 14.32 -5.33 4.54
CA ASN A 82 15.22 -5.52 5.68
C ASN A 82 15.03 -4.43 6.74
N PHE A 83 14.61 -3.23 6.34
CA PHE A 83 14.26 -2.13 7.24
C PHE A 83 13.34 -1.09 6.57
N LEU A 84 12.60 -0.35 7.39
CA LEU A 84 11.90 0.87 6.98
C LEU A 84 12.89 2.03 7.08
N LEU A 85 12.97 2.86 6.05
CA LEU A 85 13.77 4.08 6.08
C LEU A 85 12.82 5.27 6.24
N TRP A 86 12.75 5.80 7.46
CA TRP A 86 11.94 6.97 7.75
C TRP A 86 12.67 8.22 7.32
N VAL A 87 11.99 9.10 6.59
CA VAL A 87 12.52 10.38 6.13
C VAL A 87 11.73 11.48 6.80
N ALA A 88 12.39 12.29 7.63
CA ALA A 88 11.79 13.50 8.15
C ALA A 88 11.64 14.51 7.00
N SER A 89 10.40 14.73 6.55
CA SER A 89 10.10 15.67 5.46
C SER A 89 9.20 16.82 5.93
N ARG A 90 8.56 16.68 7.09
CA ARG A 90 7.63 17.66 7.67
C ARG A 90 8.06 18.09 9.07
N PRO A 91 7.71 19.33 9.49
CA PRO A 91 7.84 19.74 10.88
C PRO A 91 7.08 18.80 11.82
N PRO A 92 7.36 18.85 13.14
CA PRO A 92 6.58 18.15 14.15
C PRO A 92 5.08 18.33 14.01
N GLU A 93 4.34 17.26 14.28
CA GLU A 93 2.89 17.21 14.28
C GLU A 93 2.37 16.95 15.70
N PRO A 94 2.49 17.93 16.63
CA PRO A 94 2.01 17.74 17.98
C PRO A 94 0.48 17.66 18.01
N GLY A 95 -0.04 16.53 18.50
CA GLY A 95 -1.47 16.33 18.73
C GLY A 95 -2.23 15.99 17.45
N SER A 96 -3.19 16.83 17.07
CA SER A 96 -4.14 16.56 15.98
C SER A 96 -3.99 17.51 14.78
N THR A 97 -2.87 18.23 14.69
CA THR A 97 -2.61 19.17 13.59
C THR A 97 -1.62 18.57 12.61
N ARG A 98 -2.09 18.28 11.40
CA ARG A 98 -1.23 17.83 10.31
C ARG A 98 -0.50 19.01 9.68
N GLN A 99 0.82 18.94 9.58
CA GLN A 99 1.61 20.00 8.96
C GLN A 99 1.47 19.96 7.44
N PRO A 100 1.69 21.09 6.75
CA PRO A 100 1.69 21.12 5.30
C PRO A 100 2.67 20.11 4.69
N ALA A 101 2.31 19.58 3.53
CA ALA A 101 3.18 18.72 2.75
C ALA A 101 4.48 19.47 2.35
N PRO A 102 5.62 18.76 2.26
CA PRO A 102 6.87 19.36 1.82
C PRO A 102 6.81 19.82 0.36
N GLY A 103 7.56 20.89 0.07
CA GLY A 103 7.81 21.33 -1.30
C GLY A 103 8.72 20.39 -2.09
N ALA A 104 8.83 20.64 -3.40
CA ALA A 104 9.59 19.79 -4.32
C ALA A 104 11.08 19.65 -3.94
N ASP A 105 11.71 20.72 -3.43
CA ASP A 105 13.12 20.70 -3.06
C ASP A 105 13.38 19.80 -1.86
N VAL A 106 12.53 19.85 -0.83
CA VAL A 106 12.62 18.96 0.33
C VAL A 106 12.43 17.52 -0.09
N LEU A 107 11.46 17.22 -0.97
CA LEU A 107 11.27 15.88 -1.51
C LEU A 107 12.46 15.39 -2.34
N ARG A 108 13.07 16.26 -3.15
CA ARG A 108 14.27 15.93 -3.91
C ARG A 108 15.42 15.56 -2.97
N GLN A 109 15.66 16.38 -1.95
CA GLN A 109 16.72 16.13 -0.97
C GLN A 109 16.45 14.89 -0.11
N ALA A 110 15.20 14.65 0.28
CA ALA A 110 14.76 13.43 0.96
C ALA A 110 15.14 12.16 0.20
N VAL A 111 14.90 12.14 -1.12
CA VAL A 111 15.27 11.00 -1.98
C VAL A 111 16.80 10.85 -2.08
N LEU A 112 17.54 11.96 -2.20
CA LEU A 112 19.00 11.94 -2.22
C LEU A 112 19.59 11.41 -0.90
N GLU A 113 19.07 11.86 0.24
CA GLU A 113 19.50 11.37 1.57
C GLU A 113 19.18 9.88 1.75
N ALA A 114 18.01 9.43 1.30
CA ALA A 114 17.66 8.01 1.33
C ALA A 114 18.63 7.15 0.51
N LEU A 115 18.99 7.59 -0.71
CA LEU A 115 19.95 6.90 -1.56
C LEU A 115 21.36 6.90 -0.98
N ARG A 116 21.81 8.03 -0.43
CA ARG A 116 23.11 8.13 0.28
C ARG A 116 23.17 7.19 1.48
N PHE A 117 22.09 7.12 2.24
CA PHE A 117 21.99 6.25 3.42
C PHE A 117 22.01 4.76 3.04
N ALA A 118 21.27 4.40 1.98
CA ALA A 118 21.23 3.05 1.43
C ALA A 118 22.60 2.61 0.91
N ALA A 119 23.27 3.44 0.12
CA ALA A 119 24.60 3.17 -0.43
C ALA A 119 25.64 2.95 0.68
N LYS A 120 25.65 3.79 1.74
CA LYS A 120 26.53 3.62 2.91
C LYS A 120 26.35 2.29 3.64
N ARG A 121 25.24 1.59 3.42
CA ARG A 121 24.88 0.32 4.07
C ARG A 121 24.78 -0.85 3.10
N ASN A 122 25.32 -0.70 1.89
CA ASN A 122 25.31 -1.71 0.84
C ASN A 122 23.89 -2.22 0.53
N VAL A 123 22.92 -1.30 0.51
CA VAL A 123 21.55 -1.62 0.09
C VAL A 123 21.43 -1.40 -1.41
N GLU A 124 21.44 -2.50 -2.16
CA GLU A 124 21.40 -2.49 -3.62
C GLU A 124 20.02 -2.13 -4.18
N ARG A 125 18.94 -2.43 -3.44
CA ARG A 125 17.55 -2.26 -3.90
C ARG A 125 16.72 -1.46 -2.93
N ILE A 126 16.10 -0.39 -3.40
CA ILE A 126 15.31 0.55 -2.59
C ILE A 126 13.95 0.82 -3.26
N ALA A 127 12.90 0.97 -2.45
CA ALA A 127 11.58 1.32 -2.97
C ALA A 127 11.02 2.60 -2.34
N PHE A 128 10.44 3.45 -3.18
CA PHE A 128 9.80 4.71 -2.82
C PHE A 128 8.31 4.67 -3.17
N PRO A 129 7.40 5.01 -2.25
CA PRO A 129 6.04 5.44 -2.59
C PRO A 129 6.05 6.91 -3.07
N ALA A 130 4.87 7.47 -3.36
CA ALA A 130 4.73 8.92 -3.52
C ALA A 130 4.95 9.63 -2.18
N LEU A 131 6.17 10.12 -1.95
CA LEU A 131 6.54 10.88 -0.75
C LEU A 131 5.84 12.24 -0.69
N GLY A 132 5.68 12.80 0.50
CA GLY A 132 5.19 14.17 0.71
C GLY A 132 3.69 14.30 0.74
N ALA A 133 3.00 13.36 1.40
CA ALA A 133 1.55 13.41 1.49
C ALA A 133 1.06 14.31 2.63
N GLY A 134 0.03 15.11 2.37
CA GLY A 134 -0.54 16.01 3.37
C GLY A 134 -1.26 17.22 2.78
N PRO A 135 -1.73 18.15 3.64
CA PRO A 135 -2.34 19.40 3.22
C PRO A 135 -1.41 20.17 2.26
N GLY A 136 -1.92 20.59 1.11
CA GLY A 136 -1.13 21.31 0.11
C GLY A 136 -0.13 20.44 -0.65
N GLU A 137 -0.30 19.11 -0.66
CA GLU A 137 0.59 18.21 -1.40
C GLU A 137 0.64 18.52 -2.90
N LEU A 138 1.83 18.35 -3.48
CA LEU A 138 2.01 18.33 -4.92
C LEU A 138 1.18 17.19 -5.54
N PRO A 139 0.77 17.32 -6.82
CA PRO A 139 0.07 16.24 -7.51
C PRO A 139 0.84 14.93 -7.37
N ARG A 140 0.13 13.85 -7.04
CA ARG A 140 0.74 12.55 -6.74
C ARG A 140 1.72 12.05 -7.81
N ALA A 141 1.39 12.26 -9.09
CA ALA A 141 2.28 11.95 -10.20
C ALA A 141 3.60 12.76 -10.19
N ASP A 142 3.55 14.03 -9.78
CA ASP A 142 4.74 14.89 -9.70
C ASP A 142 5.66 14.48 -8.56
N ARG A 143 5.10 13.99 -7.44
CA ARG A 143 5.87 13.42 -6.32
C ARG A 143 6.65 12.17 -6.75
N LEU A 144 6.07 11.32 -7.61
CA LEU A 144 6.77 10.18 -8.23
C LEU A 144 7.86 10.63 -9.21
N VAL A 145 7.58 11.65 -10.03
CA VAL A 145 8.55 12.22 -10.97
C VAL A 145 9.77 12.79 -10.25
N ILE A 146 9.57 13.44 -9.10
CA ILE A 146 10.66 13.94 -8.25
C ILE A 146 11.56 12.79 -7.81
N ALA A 147 11.00 11.66 -7.35
CA ALA A 147 11.80 10.50 -6.95
C ALA A 147 12.62 9.93 -8.11
N VAL A 148 12.03 9.78 -9.30
CA VAL A 148 12.74 9.29 -10.49
C VAL A 148 13.89 10.23 -10.87
N ARG A 149 13.63 11.55 -10.94
CA ARG A 149 14.65 12.54 -11.32
C ARG A 149 15.76 12.65 -10.27
N ALA A 150 15.41 12.58 -8.99
CA ALA A 150 16.39 12.61 -7.90
C ALA A 150 17.28 11.36 -7.91
N ALA A 151 16.75 10.18 -8.25
CA ALA A 151 17.56 8.98 -8.46
C ALA A 151 18.59 9.17 -9.58
N HIS A 152 18.19 9.68 -10.74
CA HIS A 152 19.14 10.00 -11.81
C HIS A 152 20.17 11.05 -11.40
N ALA A 153 19.73 12.13 -10.73
CA ALA A 153 20.65 13.13 -10.21
C ALA A 153 21.68 12.54 -9.22
N TYR A 154 21.27 11.57 -8.39
CA TYR A 154 22.18 10.82 -7.53
C TYR A 154 23.19 9.98 -8.33
N HIS A 155 22.73 9.32 -9.40
CA HIS A 155 23.60 8.55 -10.28
C HIS A 155 24.70 9.43 -10.89
N GLU A 156 24.31 10.57 -11.47
CA GLU A 156 25.23 11.54 -12.06
C GLU A 156 26.20 12.12 -11.03
N GLN A 157 25.73 12.43 -9.82
CA GLN A 157 26.60 12.86 -8.72
C GLN A 157 27.66 11.81 -8.36
N CYS A 158 27.32 10.53 -8.42
CA CYS A 158 28.27 9.46 -8.14
C CYS A 158 29.30 9.31 -9.27
N ILE A 159 28.84 9.36 -10.52
CA ILE A 159 29.73 9.31 -11.70
C ILE A 159 30.70 10.50 -11.69
N ALA A 160 30.20 11.71 -11.48
CA ALA A 160 31.02 12.92 -11.41
C ALA A 160 32.05 12.88 -10.26
N ALA A 161 31.72 12.19 -9.17
CA ALA A 161 32.62 11.97 -8.05
C ALA A 161 33.52 10.72 -8.21
N GLY A 162 33.52 10.05 -9.37
CA GLY A 162 34.37 8.89 -9.64
C GLY A 162 34.04 7.65 -8.81
N ARG A 163 32.79 7.49 -8.35
CA ARG A 163 32.37 6.38 -7.48
C ARG A 163 31.11 5.68 -7.99
N ALA A 164 30.98 4.41 -7.64
CA ALA A 164 29.74 3.67 -7.89
C ALA A 164 28.60 4.17 -6.98
N PRO A 165 27.34 4.18 -7.44
CA PRO A 165 26.20 4.58 -6.62
C PRO A 165 25.92 3.68 -5.40
N GLY A 166 26.38 2.43 -5.39
CA GLY A 166 26.07 1.43 -4.36
C GLY A 166 24.62 0.91 -4.38
N VAL A 167 23.66 1.75 -4.78
CA VAL A 167 22.29 1.36 -5.12
C VAL A 167 22.23 0.96 -6.60
N GLU A 168 21.77 -0.26 -6.86
CA GLU A 168 21.64 -0.83 -8.19
C GLU A 168 20.26 -0.60 -8.80
N GLU A 169 19.20 -0.81 -8.02
CA GLU A 169 17.80 -0.72 -8.47
C GLU A 169 16.96 0.18 -7.56
N VAL A 170 16.22 1.10 -8.17
CA VAL A 170 15.27 2.00 -7.52
C VAL A 170 13.86 1.70 -8.03
N PHE A 171 12.97 1.28 -7.15
CA PHE A 171 11.55 1.09 -7.44
C PHE A 171 10.74 2.31 -7.01
N VAL A 172 10.02 2.93 -7.94
CA VAL A 172 9.06 4.00 -7.63
C VAL A 172 7.65 3.43 -7.78
N CYS A 173 6.93 3.30 -6.67
CA CYS A 173 5.72 2.48 -6.57
C CYS A 173 4.47 3.36 -6.47
N GLU A 174 3.49 3.10 -7.33
CA GLU A 174 2.19 3.76 -7.31
C GLU A 174 1.06 2.78 -7.56
N ALA A 175 0.11 2.68 -6.62
CA ALA A 175 -1.07 1.81 -6.75
C ALA A 175 -2.19 2.45 -7.60
N SER A 176 -2.26 3.77 -7.65
CA SER A 176 -3.25 4.52 -8.42
C SER A 176 -2.93 4.47 -9.91
N GLY A 177 -3.73 3.73 -10.67
CA GLY A 177 -3.59 3.63 -12.13
C GLY A 177 -3.54 4.99 -12.84
N PRO A 178 -4.42 5.98 -12.53
CA PRO A 178 -4.32 7.32 -13.08
C PRO A 178 -2.99 8.02 -12.79
N ALA A 179 -2.57 8.07 -11.52
CA ALA A 179 -1.33 8.74 -11.14
C ALA A 179 -0.09 8.05 -11.76
N PHE A 180 -0.08 6.72 -11.80
CA PHE A 180 0.96 5.94 -12.47
C PHE A 180 1.06 6.27 -13.96
N ARG A 181 -0.07 6.36 -14.69
CA ARG A 181 -0.05 6.68 -16.13
C ARG A 181 0.49 8.08 -16.39
N THR A 182 0.04 9.07 -15.60
CA THR A 182 0.55 10.44 -15.71
C THR A 182 2.04 10.52 -15.39
N ALA A 183 2.50 9.84 -14.33
CA ALA A 183 3.91 9.80 -13.98
C ALA A 183 4.73 9.13 -15.09
N ARG A 184 4.28 7.96 -15.59
CA ARG A 184 4.92 7.22 -16.69
C ARG A 184 5.14 8.10 -17.92
N GLN A 185 4.15 8.91 -18.30
CA GLN A 185 4.29 9.84 -19.43
C GLN A 185 5.36 10.90 -19.14
N LYS A 186 5.36 11.48 -17.92
CA LYS A 186 6.31 12.53 -17.51
C LYS A 186 7.76 12.04 -17.35
N VAL A 187 7.97 10.74 -17.11
CA VAL A 187 9.31 10.14 -16.96
C VAL A 187 9.69 9.19 -18.10
N GLN A 188 9.03 9.32 -19.26
CA GLN A 188 9.35 8.52 -20.44
C GLN A 188 10.84 8.68 -20.79
N GLY A 189 11.54 7.56 -20.96
CA GLY A 189 12.98 7.52 -21.23
C GLY A 189 13.86 7.61 -19.97
N LEU A 190 13.32 8.00 -18.81
CA LEU A 190 14.05 8.04 -17.54
C LEU A 190 13.81 6.80 -16.68
N ALA A 191 12.64 6.17 -16.75
CA ALA A 191 12.35 4.97 -15.97
C ALA A 191 11.75 3.87 -16.84
N ARG A 192 12.09 2.61 -16.53
CA ARG A 192 11.32 1.46 -17.01
C ARG A 192 9.95 1.48 -16.35
N ALA A 193 8.93 1.02 -17.06
CA ALA A 193 7.57 0.98 -16.53
C ALA A 193 7.10 -0.47 -16.44
N GLU A 194 6.85 -0.94 -15.21
CA GLU A 194 6.21 -2.22 -14.97
C GLU A 194 4.75 -1.99 -14.56
N THR A 195 3.85 -2.32 -15.47
CA THR A 195 2.44 -2.47 -15.13
C THR A 195 2.21 -3.83 -14.51
N LYS A 196 1.36 -3.92 -13.48
CA LYS A 196 0.70 -5.18 -13.14
C LYS A 196 0.14 -5.79 -14.44
N PRO A 197 0.61 -6.95 -14.92
CA PRO A 197 -0.23 -7.70 -15.86
C PRO A 197 -1.53 -7.93 -15.10
N ILE A 198 -2.66 -7.64 -15.74
CA ILE A 198 -3.96 -8.16 -15.29
C ILE A 198 -3.88 -9.67 -15.51
N GLY A 199 -3.11 -10.35 -14.66
CA GLY A 199 -2.97 -11.77 -14.63
C GLY A 199 -4.21 -12.30 -13.94
N ALA A 200 -5.03 -12.96 -14.74
CA ALA A 200 -5.94 -13.98 -14.31
C ALA A 200 -5.34 -14.80 -13.16
N SER A 201 -6.18 -15.16 -12.19
CA SER A 201 -5.95 -16.31 -11.34
C SER A 201 -5.33 -17.44 -12.16
N GLY A 202 -4.19 -17.97 -11.73
CA GLY A 202 -3.33 -18.88 -12.50
C GLY A 202 -4.12 -19.87 -13.36
N GLY A 203 -4.06 -19.67 -14.67
CA GLY A 203 -4.42 -20.70 -15.63
C GLY A 203 -3.41 -21.83 -15.48
N ALA A 204 -3.79 -22.84 -14.71
CA ALA A 204 -3.05 -24.09 -14.63
C ALA A 204 -2.91 -24.65 -16.06
N LYS A 205 -1.65 -24.84 -16.46
CA LYS A 205 -1.30 -25.63 -17.65
C LYS A 205 -2.09 -26.94 -17.62
N ALA A 206 -2.81 -27.22 -18.70
CA ALA A 206 -3.52 -28.46 -18.90
C ALA A 206 -2.56 -29.66 -18.72
N PRO A 207 -2.85 -30.63 -17.82
CA PRO A 207 -2.09 -31.86 -17.80
C PRO A 207 -2.64 -32.81 -18.87
N ALA A 208 -1.74 -33.25 -19.74
CA ALA A 208 -1.98 -34.30 -20.71
C ALA A 208 -2.49 -35.59 -20.03
N LYS A 209 -3.53 -36.19 -20.62
CA LYS A 209 -4.08 -37.50 -20.25
C LYS A 209 -2.98 -38.58 -20.26
N ARG A 210 -2.64 -39.13 -19.09
CA ARG A 210 -2.07 -40.50 -18.99
C ARG A 210 -3.02 -41.37 -18.15
N ARG A 211 -3.51 -42.43 -18.79
CA ARG A 211 -4.28 -43.54 -18.19
C ARG A 211 -3.34 -44.47 -17.43
N ARG A 212 -3.79 -44.98 -16.27
CA ARG A 212 -3.58 -46.33 -15.67
C ARG A 212 -3.96 -46.24 -14.18
N SER A 213 -5.13 -46.76 -13.79
CA SER A 213 -5.42 -48.14 -13.34
C SER A 213 -5.15 -48.37 -11.85
N ALA A 214 -6.25 -48.74 -11.17
CA ALA A 214 -6.48 -49.15 -9.78
C ALA A 214 -5.33 -49.78 -8.99
N SER A 215 -5.26 -49.47 -7.68
CA SER A 215 -5.69 -50.40 -6.62
C SER A 215 -5.64 -49.76 -5.23
N SER A 216 -6.51 -50.31 -4.39
CA SER A 216 -6.86 -50.06 -3.00
C SER A 216 -5.72 -49.83 -2.00
N SER A 217 -5.90 -48.91 -1.05
CA SER A 217 -6.21 -49.27 0.35
C SER A 217 -6.39 -48.06 1.27
N SER A 218 -7.22 -48.30 2.28
CA SER A 218 -7.78 -47.46 3.34
C SER A 218 -6.78 -46.76 4.27
N SER A 219 -7.07 -45.51 4.68
CA SER A 219 -7.59 -45.19 6.04
C SER A 219 -7.43 -43.71 6.45
N SER A 220 -8.41 -43.24 7.24
CA SER A 220 -8.38 -42.10 8.18
C SER A 220 -8.57 -40.65 7.65
N SER A 221 -9.85 -40.35 7.41
CA SER A 221 -10.57 -39.12 7.77
C SER A 221 -9.89 -38.02 8.61
N LYS A 222 -9.75 -36.83 8.01
CA LYS A 222 -10.04 -35.52 8.65
C LYS A 222 -10.51 -34.52 7.58
N LYS A 223 -11.83 -34.40 7.43
CA LYS A 223 -12.56 -33.58 6.46
C LYS A 223 -12.47 -32.09 6.86
N LYS A 224 -11.53 -31.33 6.27
CA LYS A 224 -11.60 -29.86 6.23
C LYS A 224 -12.39 -29.45 4.99
N SER A 225 -13.62 -28.99 5.20
CA SER A 225 -14.49 -28.45 4.16
C SER A 225 -13.88 -27.17 3.57
N SER A 226 -13.34 -27.27 2.36
CA SER A 226 -13.04 -26.10 1.52
C SER A 226 -14.36 -25.50 1.04
N LYS A 227 -14.78 -24.38 1.64
CA LYS A 227 -15.88 -23.56 1.14
C LYS A 227 -15.48 -23.00 -0.23
N VAL A 228 -16.15 -23.48 -1.26
CA VAL A 228 -16.15 -22.93 -2.62
C VAL A 228 -16.61 -21.48 -2.53
N ALA A 229 -15.73 -20.53 -2.84
CA ALA A 229 -16.09 -19.11 -2.91
C ALA A 229 -16.92 -18.90 -4.19
N HIS A 230 -18.25 -18.93 -4.06
CA HIS A 230 -19.13 -18.35 -5.07
C HIS A 230 -18.90 -16.84 -5.04
N LYS A 231 -18.17 -16.32 -6.05
CA LYS A 231 -18.10 -14.88 -6.29
C LYS A 231 -19.47 -14.43 -6.76
N THR A 232 -20.16 -13.66 -5.94
CA THR A 232 -21.45 -13.08 -6.31
C THR A 232 -21.18 -11.95 -7.33
N PRO A 233 -21.97 -11.83 -8.41
CA PRO A 233 -21.81 -10.72 -9.36
C PRO A 233 -21.98 -9.36 -8.67
N PRO A 234 -21.30 -8.30 -9.15
CA PRO A 234 -21.52 -6.93 -8.66
C PRO A 234 -22.95 -6.47 -8.97
N LEU A 235 -23.43 -5.48 -8.20
CA LEU A 235 -24.76 -4.90 -8.39
C LEU A 235 -24.90 -4.25 -9.77
N THR A 236 -26.05 -4.44 -10.41
CA THR A 236 -26.35 -3.76 -11.68
C THR A 236 -26.74 -2.31 -11.44
N ALA A 237 -26.57 -1.45 -12.45
CA ALA A 237 -26.94 -0.03 -12.35
C ALA A 237 -28.44 0.18 -12.06
N GLU A 238 -29.29 -0.75 -12.53
CA GLU A 238 -30.75 -0.75 -12.29
C GLU A 238 -31.08 -1.07 -10.83
N GLU A 239 -30.39 -2.06 -10.24
CA GLU A 239 -30.54 -2.39 -8.81
C GLU A 239 -30.12 -1.22 -7.93
N VAL A 240 -29.02 -0.55 -8.28
CA VAL A 240 -28.53 0.62 -7.54
C VAL A 240 -29.53 1.78 -7.61
N ALA A 241 -30.15 2.04 -8.77
CA ALA A 241 -31.13 3.10 -8.93
C ALA A 241 -32.41 2.85 -8.10
N ALA A 242 -32.92 1.61 -8.09
CA ALA A 242 -34.10 1.24 -7.31
C ALA A 242 -33.84 1.31 -5.79
N ALA A 243 -32.64 0.97 -5.35
CA ALA A 243 -32.26 0.90 -3.94
C ALA A 243 -31.83 2.25 -3.33
N ARG A 244 -31.78 3.33 -4.11
CA ARG A 244 -31.47 4.68 -3.60
C ARG A 244 -32.53 5.25 -2.66
N ASN A 245 -33.73 4.67 -2.65
CA ASN A 245 -34.81 5.04 -1.74
C ASN A 245 -34.95 4.06 -0.55
N SER A 246 -34.02 3.12 -0.40
CA SER A 246 -34.03 2.17 0.71
C SER A 246 -33.69 2.85 2.05
N GLU A 247 -34.06 2.18 3.15
CA GLU A 247 -33.75 2.67 4.48
C GLU A 247 -32.24 2.79 4.74
N ARG A 248 -31.86 3.73 5.61
CA ARG A 248 -30.46 3.85 6.04
C ARG A 248 -30.06 2.65 6.89
N TYR A 249 -28.81 2.22 6.69
CA TYR A 249 -28.22 1.16 7.48
C TYR A 249 -28.20 1.51 8.97
N SER A 250 -28.68 0.59 9.79
CA SER A 250 -28.69 0.66 11.25
C SER A 250 -28.31 -0.69 11.82
N MET A 251 -27.38 -0.71 12.78
CA MET A 251 -27.01 -1.95 13.48
C MET A 251 -28.17 -2.54 14.30
N LYS A 252 -29.21 -1.74 14.61
CA LYS A 252 -30.39 -2.18 15.35
C LYS A 252 -31.40 -2.93 14.47
N ASN A 253 -31.41 -2.64 13.18
CA ASN A 253 -32.35 -3.26 12.25
C ASN A 253 -31.90 -4.69 11.91
N THR A 254 -32.84 -5.54 11.55
CA THR A 254 -32.58 -6.88 11.04
C THR A 254 -32.67 -6.89 9.52
N TYR A 255 -31.73 -7.53 8.84
CA TYR A 255 -31.69 -7.60 7.38
C TYR A 255 -31.63 -9.07 6.93
N ALA A 256 -32.44 -9.41 5.94
CA ALA A 256 -32.48 -10.70 5.26
C ALA A 256 -31.69 -10.66 3.95
N VAL A 257 -31.38 -11.84 3.41
CA VAL A 257 -30.73 -11.95 2.08
C VAL A 257 -31.68 -11.40 1.01
N GLY A 258 -31.19 -10.50 0.18
CA GLY A 258 -31.97 -9.76 -0.82
C GLY A 258 -32.31 -8.32 -0.42
N ASP A 259 -32.19 -7.97 0.86
CA ASP A 259 -32.49 -6.62 1.34
C ASP A 259 -31.50 -5.60 0.82
N PHE A 260 -32.02 -4.39 0.58
CA PHE A 260 -31.24 -3.22 0.19
C PHE A 260 -31.27 -2.16 1.29
N PHE A 261 -30.16 -1.46 1.46
CA PHE A 261 -30.06 -0.34 2.38
C PHE A 261 -28.98 0.66 1.94
N LEU A 262 -29.03 1.86 2.52
CA LEU A 262 -28.04 2.91 2.31
C LEU A 262 -27.02 2.96 3.46
N HIS A 263 -25.78 2.59 3.19
CA HIS A 263 -24.70 2.71 4.17
C HIS A 263 -24.00 4.08 4.06
N PRO A 264 -23.83 4.83 5.17
CA PRO A 264 -23.32 6.21 5.14
C PRO A 264 -21.91 6.33 4.52
N LYS A 265 -21.09 5.29 4.66
CA LYS A 265 -19.71 5.25 4.12
C LYS A 265 -19.58 4.56 2.76
N PHE A 266 -20.48 3.63 2.42
CA PHE A 266 -20.26 2.68 1.33
C PHE A 266 -21.34 2.73 0.24
N GLY A 267 -22.33 3.61 0.39
CA GLY A 267 -23.41 3.77 -0.58
C GLY A 267 -24.46 2.65 -0.48
N VAL A 268 -25.07 2.32 -1.61
CA VAL A 268 -26.09 1.27 -1.71
C VAL A 268 -25.45 -0.10 -1.48
N GLY A 269 -26.00 -0.86 -0.54
CA GLY A 269 -25.61 -2.23 -0.23
C GLY A 269 -26.77 -3.20 -0.39
N LYS A 270 -26.50 -4.40 -0.91
CA LYS A 270 -27.43 -5.54 -0.99
C LYS A 270 -26.92 -6.69 -0.12
N VAL A 271 -27.77 -7.26 0.71
CA VAL A 271 -27.41 -8.43 1.51
C VAL A 271 -27.37 -9.66 0.61
N VAL A 272 -26.21 -10.30 0.51
CA VAL A 272 -25.97 -11.49 -0.32
C VAL A 272 -25.83 -12.77 0.52
N GLY A 273 -25.69 -12.65 1.83
CA GLY A 273 -25.63 -13.82 2.71
C GLY A 273 -25.63 -13.49 4.20
N GLN A 274 -25.81 -14.51 5.03
CA GLN A 274 -25.71 -14.41 6.49
C GLN A 274 -24.67 -15.42 6.99
N PRO A 275 -23.39 -15.02 7.11
CA PRO A 275 -22.33 -15.96 7.46
C PRO A 275 -22.42 -16.50 8.89
N ALA A 276 -23.08 -15.77 9.81
CA ALA A 276 -23.35 -16.17 11.19
C ALA A 276 -24.52 -15.35 11.76
N PRO A 277 -25.17 -15.78 12.85
CA PRO A 277 -26.21 -14.99 13.52
C PRO A 277 -25.72 -13.58 13.89
N GLY A 278 -26.52 -12.56 13.58
CA GLY A 278 -26.18 -11.15 13.80
C GLY A 278 -25.15 -10.59 12.82
N GLN A 279 -24.78 -11.33 11.76
CA GLN A 279 -23.85 -10.89 10.74
C GLN A 279 -24.43 -11.08 9.34
N ILE A 280 -24.27 -10.07 8.50
CA ILE A 280 -24.65 -10.07 7.09
C ILE A 280 -23.42 -9.87 6.20
N LEU A 281 -23.42 -10.53 5.05
CA LEU A 281 -22.49 -10.30 3.96
C LEU A 281 -23.20 -9.43 2.93
N VAL A 282 -22.55 -8.33 2.54
CA VAL A 282 -23.16 -7.25 1.77
C VAL A 282 -22.29 -6.93 0.57
N MET A 283 -22.92 -6.90 -0.61
CA MET A 283 -22.30 -6.41 -1.83
C MET A 283 -22.65 -4.93 -2.01
N PHE A 284 -21.65 -4.08 -2.21
CA PHE A 284 -21.83 -2.65 -2.43
C PHE A 284 -21.79 -2.30 -3.92
N GLU A 285 -22.32 -1.13 -4.27
CA GLU A 285 -22.28 -0.59 -5.66
C GLU A 285 -20.86 -0.47 -6.23
N THR A 286 -19.86 -0.36 -5.36
CA THR A 286 -18.43 -0.35 -5.73
C THR A 286 -17.88 -1.73 -6.12
N GLY A 287 -18.69 -2.79 -6.03
CA GLY A 287 -18.28 -4.18 -6.20
C GLY A 287 -17.53 -4.77 -5.00
N ALA A 288 -17.43 -4.02 -3.89
CA ALA A 288 -16.82 -4.50 -2.67
C ALA A 288 -17.79 -5.38 -1.87
N GLU A 289 -17.34 -6.57 -1.48
CA GLU A 289 -18.03 -7.39 -0.47
C GLU A 289 -17.55 -6.98 0.92
N LYS A 290 -18.47 -6.67 1.84
CA LYS A 290 -18.14 -6.46 3.26
C LYS A 290 -19.07 -7.22 4.17
N LYS A 291 -18.54 -7.60 5.32
CA LYS A 291 -19.29 -8.19 6.41
C LYS A 291 -19.71 -7.10 7.38
N LEU A 292 -21.01 -7.01 7.65
CA LEU A 292 -21.61 -6.04 8.55
C LEU A 292 -22.38 -6.75 9.67
N VAL A 293 -22.67 -6.01 10.74
CA VAL A 293 -23.32 -6.52 11.95
C VAL A 293 -24.72 -5.92 12.06
N HIS A 294 -25.72 -6.75 12.35
CA HIS A 294 -27.11 -6.30 12.41
C HIS A 294 -27.85 -6.95 13.59
N GLY A 295 -29.05 -6.44 13.92
CA GLY A 295 -29.88 -6.97 15.01
C GLY A 295 -29.25 -6.80 16.40
N ARG A 296 -28.43 -5.77 16.63
CA ARG A 296 -27.95 -5.41 17.97
C ARG A 296 -29.04 -4.63 18.70
N SER A 297 -29.61 -5.24 19.74
CA SER A 297 -30.44 -4.58 20.74
C SER A 297 -29.68 -3.49 21.48
#